data_AF-A0A438HG26-F1
#
_entry.id   AF-A0A438HG26-F1
#
_cell.length_a   1.000
_cell.length_b   1.000
_cell.length_c   1.000
_cell.angle_alpha   90.00
_cell.angle_beta   90.00
_cell.angle_gamma   90.00
#
_symmetry.space_group_name_H-M   'P 1'
#
loop_
_entity.id
_entity.type
_entity.pdbx_description
1 polymer ?
#
loop_
_entity_poly.entity_id
_entity_poly.type
_entity_poly.pdbx_seq_one_letter_code
_entity_poly.pdbx_strand_id
1 'polypeptide(L)'
;MVEDGRGFWKLSGDETPIYDSDGNIFAFKIYWTYLSGSLQKPKKTHWRMEEYRLPLHCYMDHDFKGEKLVLGRIKRSKDYISWL
;
A
#
# COMPACT_ATOMS: atom_id res chain seq x y z
N MET A 1 6.94 5.25 -6.43
CA MET A 1 5.89 5.10 -7.47
C MET A 1 6.30 3.91 -8.33
N VAL A 2 5.36 3.03 -8.67
CA VAL A 2 5.61 1.86 -9.53
C VAL A 2 4.77 2.05 -10.79
N GLU A 3 5.41 2.07 -11.96
CA GLU A 3 4.80 2.38 -13.27
C GLU A 3 4.81 1.14 -14.17
N ASP A 4 3.70 0.89 -14.87
CA ASP A 4 3.54 -0.24 -15.81
C ASP A 4 3.31 0.22 -17.26
N GLY A 5 3.59 1.49 -17.55
CA GLY A 5 3.34 2.14 -18.85
C GLY A 5 1.86 2.46 -19.12
N ARG A 6 0.93 1.97 -18.30
CA ARG A 6 -0.51 2.27 -18.38
C ARG A 6 -1.00 3.11 -17.21
N GLY A 7 -0.23 3.15 -16.13
CA GLY A 7 -0.51 3.93 -14.94
C GLY A 7 0.54 3.69 -13.86
N PHE A 8 0.26 4.16 -12.65
CA PHE A 8 1.16 4.04 -11.53
C PHE A 8 0.44 4.03 -10.18
N TRP A 9 1.03 3.34 -9.21
CA TRP A 9 0.58 3.39 -7.81
C TRP A 9 1.13 4.62 -7.10
N LYS A 10 0.24 5.40 -6.50
CA LYS A 10 0.52 6.59 -5.69
C LYS A 10 0.11 6.36 -4.22
N LEU A 11 1.00 6.73 -3.30
CA LEU A 11 0.72 6.73 -1.87
C LEU A 11 -0.51 7.59 -1.56
N SER A 12 -1.38 7.12 -0.67
CA SER A 12 -2.64 7.76 -0.30
C SER A 12 -2.68 7.99 1.20
N GLY A 13 -2.20 9.15 1.63
CA GLY A 13 -2.05 9.48 3.05
C GLY A 13 -0.82 8.84 3.68
N ASP A 14 -0.79 8.89 5.01
CA ASP A 14 0.35 8.44 5.81
C ASP A 14 0.26 6.96 6.16
N GLU A 15 1.41 6.39 6.54
CA GLU A 15 1.50 5.04 7.08
C GLU A 15 0.76 4.97 8.43
N THR A 16 -0.12 3.97 8.57
CA THR A 16 -0.90 3.76 9.79
C THR A 16 -0.32 2.60 10.60
N PRO A 17 0.10 2.80 11.85
CA PRO A 17 0.56 1.71 12.71
C PRO A 17 -0.59 0.76 13.06
N ILE A 18 -0.27 -0.52 13.21
CA ILE A 18 -1.18 -1.56 13.69
C ILE A 18 -0.65 -2.06 15.03
N TYR A 19 -1.50 -1.99 16.05
CA TYR A 19 -1.16 -2.34 17.42
C TYR A 19 -1.69 -3.72 17.79
N ASP A 20 -0.92 -4.48 18.58
CA ASP A 20 -1.36 -5.72 19.20
C ASP A 20 -2.23 -5.43 20.44
N SER A 21 -2.62 -6.49 21.16
CA SER A 21 -3.42 -6.35 22.39
C SER A 21 -2.73 -5.60 23.51
N ASP A 22 -1.40 -5.56 23.49
CA ASP A 22 -0.56 -4.97 24.53
C ASP A 22 -0.18 -3.52 24.20
N GLY A 23 -0.60 -3.03 23.02
CA GLY A 23 -0.32 -1.68 22.55
C GLY A 23 1.03 -1.53 21.84
N ASN A 24 1.70 -2.63 21.51
CA ASN A 24 2.93 -2.59 20.72
C ASN A 24 2.62 -2.58 19.22
N ILE A 25 3.45 -1.87 18.45
CA ILE A 25 3.33 -1.86 16.99
C ILE A 25 3.93 -3.15 16.43
N PHE A 26 3.10 -3.99 15.84
CA PHE A 26 3.54 -5.24 15.20
C PHE A 26 3.54 -5.19 13.68
N ALA A 27 2.89 -4.18 13.08
CA ALA A 27 2.85 -3.97 11.63
C ALA A 27 2.49 -2.53 11.28
N PHE A 28 2.71 -2.18 10.02
CA PHE A 28 2.33 -0.93 9.41
C PHE A 28 1.42 -1.18 8.22
N LYS A 29 0.41 -0.33 8.04
CA LYS A 29 -0.51 -0.35 6.90
C LYS A 29 -0.34 0.90 6.06
N ILE A 30 -0.13 0.70 4.77
CA ILE A 30 0.04 1.77 3.79
C ILE A 30 -1.07 1.68 2.75
N TYR A 31 -1.68 2.82 2.44
CA TYR A 31 -2.70 2.89 1.40
C TYR A 31 -2.13 3.43 0.10
N TRP A 32 -2.50 2.80 -1.00
CA TRP A 32 -2.12 3.18 -2.35
C TRP A 32 -3.36 3.32 -3.25
N THR A 33 -3.25 4.19 -4.23
CA THR A 33 -4.24 4.37 -5.30
C THR A 33 -3.56 4.21 -6.63
N TYR A 34 -4.16 3.42 -7.52
CA TYR A 34 -3.69 3.34 -8.89
C TYR A 34 -4.28 4.51 -9.70
N LEU A 35 -3.40 5.21 -10.42
CA LEU A 35 -3.74 6.26 -11.36
C LEU A 35 -3.41 5.74 -12.75
N SER A 36 -4.34 5.82 -13.69
CA SER A 36 -4.09 5.48 -15.09
C SER A 36 -3.58 6.68 -15.89
N GLY A 37 -2.87 6.44 -16.98
CA GLY A 37 -2.25 7.49 -17.81
C GLY A 37 -0.86 7.89 -17.31
N SER A 38 -0.25 8.86 -17.99
CA SER A 38 1.09 9.34 -17.65
C SER A 38 1.08 10.24 -16.41
N LEU A 39 2.27 10.44 -15.83
CA LEU A 39 2.49 11.34 -14.69
C LEU A 39 2.03 12.79 -14.97
N GLN A 40 2.03 13.22 -16.23
CA GLN A 40 1.59 14.58 -16.63
C GLN A 40 0.06 14.72 -16.71
N LYS A 41 -0.68 13.61 -16.94
CA LYS A 41 -2.14 13.60 -17.06
C LYS A 41 -2.73 12.40 -16.31
N PRO A 42 -2.54 12.30 -14.98
CA PRO A 42 -3.01 11.16 -14.23
C PRO A 42 -4.52 11.17 -14.08
N LYS A 43 -5.16 10.01 -14.25
CA LYS A 43 -6.60 9.81 -14.02
C LYS A 43 -6.80 8.88 -12.83
N LYS A 44 -7.56 9.35 -11.84
CA LYS A 44 -7.89 8.55 -10.65
C LYS A 44 -8.75 7.36 -11.03
N THR A 45 -8.36 6.17 -10.57
CA THR A 45 -9.13 4.93 -10.76
C THR A 45 -9.76 4.47 -9.44
N HIS A 46 -10.50 3.36 -9.50
CA HIS A 46 -11.12 2.73 -8.33
C HIS A 46 -10.20 1.72 -7.66
N TRP A 47 -9.04 1.43 -8.25
CA TRP A 47 -8.13 0.45 -7.69
C TRP A 47 -7.37 1.07 -6.51
N ARG A 48 -7.51 0.40 -5.36
CA ARG A 48 -6.80 0.69 -4.13
C ARG A 48 -5.98 -0.53 -3.74
N MET A 49 -4.84 -0.30 -3.12
CA MET A 49 -4.03 -1.34 -2.50
C MET A 49 -3.78 -0.97 -1.05
N GLU A 50 -3.85 -1.96 -0.19
CA GLU A 50 -3.39 -1.88 1.18
C GLU A 50 -2.15 -2.75 1.28
N GLU A 51 -1.02 -2.13 1.58
CA GLU A 51 0.24 -2.84 1.78
C GLU A 51 0.52 -2.91 3.28
N TYR A 52 0.89 -4.10 3.74
CA TYR A 52 1.20 -4.38 5.13
C TYR A 52 2.66 -4.75 5.25
N ARG A 53 3.37 -4.07 6.16
CA ARG A 53 4.81 -4.26 6.40
C ARG A 53 5.06 -4.58 7.86
N LEU A 54 6.07 -5.40 8.12
CA LEU A 54 6.58 -5.59 9.46
C LEU A 54 7.50 -4.41 9.86
N PRO A 55 7.70 -4.17 11.17
CA PRO A 55 8.73 -3.26 11.66
C PRO A 55 10.13 -3.60 11.14
N LEU A 56 11.00 -2.59 11.03
CA LEU A 56 12.34 -2.76 10.45
C LEU A 56 13.17 -3.82 11.20
N HIS A 57 13.05 -3.86 12.53
CA HIS A 57 13.79 -4.82 13.37
C HIS A 57 13.47 -6.28 13.04
N CYS A 58 12.26 -6.58 12.54
CA CYS A 58 11.88 -7.93 12.11
C CYS A 58 12.69 -8.42 10.89
N TYR A 59 13.31 -7.51 10.13
CA TYR A 59 14.16 -7.84 8.99
C TYR A 59 15.66 -7.83 9.34
N MET A 60 16.03 -7.42 10.56
CA MET A 60 17.42 -7.35 11.01
C MET A 60 17.84 -8.56 11.85
N ASP A 61 16.89 -9.42 12.24
CA ASP A 61 17.19 -10.66 12.97
C ASP A 61 17.76 -11.72 12.02
N HIS A 62 18.95 -12.23 12.36
CA HIS A 62 20.01 -12.55 11.40
C HIS A 62 19.89 -13.89 10.62
N ASP A 63 18.77 -14.61 10.71
CA ASP A 63 18.58 -15.88 9.97
C ASP A 63 17.66 -15.77 8.74
N PHE A 64 16.94 -14.66 8.58
CA PHE A 64 16.20 -14.39 7.36
C PHE A 64 17.07 -13.56 6.40
N LYS A 65 17.81 -14.23 5.53
CA LYS A 65 18.20 -13.69 4.19
C LYS A 65 16.97 -13.47 3.28
N GLY A 66 15.80 -13.28 3.87
CA GLY A 66 14.53 -13.13 3.18
C GLY A 66 14.42 -11.72 2.66
N GLU A 67 14.26 -11.60 1.35
CA GLU A 67 13.81 -10.39 0.68
C GLU A 67 12.72 -9.71 1.51
N LYS A 68 12.71 -8.37 1.59
CA LYS A 68 11.73 -7.62 2.36
C LYS A 68 10.32 -7.92 1.83
N LEU A 69 9.66 -8.92 2.41
CA LEU A 69 8.32 -9.32 2.03
C LEU A 69 7.32 -8.35 2.63
N VAL A 70 6.30 -8.05 1.82
CA VAL A 70 5.17 -7.23 2.18
C VAL A 70 3.90 -7.95 1.74
N LEU A 71 2.83 -7.82 2.51
CA LEU A 71 1.53 -8.36 2.14
C LEU A 71 0.72 -7.26 1.44
N GLY A 72 0.36 -7.48 0.17
CA GLY A 72 -0.47 -6.55 -0.60
C GLY A 72 -1.90 -7.06 -0.75
N ARG A 73 -2.89 -6.26 -0.36
CA ARG A 73 -4.32 -6.49 -0.61
C ARG A 73 -4.86 -5.47 -1.61
N ILE A 74 -5.16 -5.93 -2.82
CA ILE A 74 -5.76 -5.08 -3.87
C ILE A 74 -7.28 -5.19 -3.80
N LYS A 75 -7.96 -4.03 -3.87
CA LYS A 75 -9.42 -3.93 -3.85
C LYS A 75 -9.92 -2.87 -4.83
N ARG A 76 -11.13 -3.06 -5.32
CA ARG A 76 -11.87 -2.04 -6.07
C ARG A 76 -12.71 -1.21 -5.09
N SER A 77 -12.48 0.10 -5.02
CA SER A 77 -13.24 1.00 -4.15
C SER A 77 -14.66 1.19 -4.66
N LYS A 78 -15.61 1.26 -3.72
CA LYS A 78 -17.04 1.48 -4.00
C LYS A 78 -17.38 2.96 -4.21
N ASP A 79 -16.49 3.88 -3.84
CA ASP A 79 -16.66 5.35 -3.97
C ASP A 79 -16.84 5.84 -5.42
N TYR A 80 -16.83 4.94 -6.40
CA TYR A 80 -17.13 5.26 -7.80
C TYR A 80 -18.63 5.29 -8.11
N ILE A 81 -19.46 4.63 -7.30
CA ILE A 81 -20.88 4.46 -7.61
C ILE A 81 -21.70 5.72 -7.24
N SER A 82 -21.12 6.71 -6.56
CA SER A 82 -21.86 7.90 -6.11
C SER A 82 -22.01 9.02 -7.16
N TRP A 83 -21.77 8.74 -8.45
CA TRP A 83 -21.94 9.73 -9.54
C TRP A 83 -22.68 9.17 -10.76
N LEU A 84 -23.41 8.07 -10.61
CA LEU A 84 -24.42 7.58 -11.54
C LEU A 84 -25.77 7.53 -10.80
#